data_AF-A0A939XUI4-F1
#
_entry.id   AF-A0A939XUI4-F1
#
_cell.length_a   1.000
_cell.length_b   1.000
_cell.length_c   1.000
_cell.angle_alpha   90.00
_cell.angle_beta   90.00
_cell.angle_gamma   90.00
#
_symmetry.space_group_name_H-M   'P 1'
#
loop_
_entity.id
_entity.type
_entity.pdbx_description
1 polymer ?
#
loop_
_entity_poly.entity_id
_entity_poly.type
_entity_poly.pdbx_seq_one_letter_code
_entity_poly.pdbx_strand_id
1 'polypeptide(L)'
;MKEKDILQLVKDRMGIEALNDMQCQALNAWKTGGGDLVLYSPTGTGKTLAFALCLLQALKPPMQQFQAFVLSPSRELVMQTAEILRQLADGYKVTPCYGGHAVADEKASLTVTPDIV
;
A
#
# COMPACT_ATOMS: atom_id res chain seq x y z
N MET A 1 -8.50 1.30 7.48
CA MET A 1 -9.58 0.31 7.13
C MET A 1 -9.66 -0.80 8.16
N LYS A 2 -10.79 -1.53 8.26
CA LYS A 2 -10.84 -2.74 9.11
C LYS A 2 -10.11 -3.88 8.41
N GLU A 3 -9.37 -4.67 9.18
CA GLU A 3 -8.58 -5.80 8.67
C GLU A 3 -9.40 -6.78 7.83
N LYS A 4 -10.59 -7.16 8.30
CA LYS A 4 -11.47 -8.09 7.60
C LYS A 4 -11.78 -7.62 6.17
N ASP A 5 -11.98 -6.32 5.99
CA ASP A 5 -12.30 -5.74 4.68
C ASP A 5 -11.09 -5.81 3.76
N ILE A 6 -9.89 -5.54 4.29
CA ILE A 6 -8.64 -5.64 3.53
C ILE A 6 -8.38 -7.09 3.10
N LEU A 7 -8.53 -8.06 4.01
CA LEU A 7 -8.33 -9.48 3.69
C LEU A 7 -9.33 -9.99 2.65
N GLN A 8 -10.57 -9.50 2.70
CA GLN A 8 -11.57 -9.80 1.67
C GLN A 8 -11.14 -9.27 0.30
N LEU A 9 -10.63 -8.04 0.22
CA LEU A 9 -10.10 -7.48 -1.03
C LEU A 9 -8.88 -8.26 -1.56
N VAL A 10 -8.00 -8.72 -0.68
CA VAL A 10 -6.86 -9.57 -1.06
C VAL A 10 -7.34 -10.86 -1.73
N LYS A 11 -8.37 -11.49 -1.15
CA LYS A 11 -8.97 -12.69 -1.75
C LYS A 11 -9.61 -12.37 -3.10
N ASP A 12 -10.47 -11.36 -3.15
CA ASP A 12 -11.30 -11.08 -4.32
C ASP A 12 -10.53 -10.49 -5.51
N ARG A 13 -9.52 -9.64 -5.25
CA ARG A 13 -8.79 -8.91 -6.29
C ARG A 13 -7.45 -9.56 -6.64
N MET A 14 -6.81 -10.27 -5.70
CA MET A 14 -5.50 -10.89 -5.92
C MET A 14 -5.54 -12.42 -5.96
N GLY A 15 -6.67 -13.06 -5.62
CA GLY A 15 -6.79 -14.52 -5.60
C GLY A 15 -5.95 -15.20 -4.52
N ILE A 16 -5.55 -14.46 -3.47
CA ILE A 16 -4.75 -14.97 -2.37
C ILE A 16 -5.71 -15.40 -1.25
N GLU A 17 -5.92 -16.71 -1.11
CA GLU A 17 -6.86 -17.29 -0.13
C GLU A 17 -6.41 -17.11 1.33
N ALA A 18 -5.10 -17.11 1.56
CA ALA A 18 -4.51 -16.93 2.89
C ALA A 18 -3.15 -16.24 2.79
N LEU A 19 -2.84 -15.44 3.80
CA LEU A 19 -1.53 -14.81 3.94
C LEU A 19 -0.47 -15.86 4.28
N ASN A 20 0.76 -15.64 3.81
CA ASN A 20 1.89 -16.47 4.21
C ASN A 20 2.41 -16.08 5.61
N ASP A 21 3.28 -16.92 6.18
CA ASP A 21 3.79 -16.75 7.54
C ASP A 21 4.46 -15.38 7.76
N MET A 22 5.22 -14.89 6.78
CA MET A 22 5.91 -13.60 6.86
C MET A 22 4.91 -12.44 6.88
N GLN A 23 3.86 -12.49 6.07
CA GLN A 23 2.79 -11.49 6.06
C GLN A 23 2.00 -11.50 7.37
N CYS A 24 1.66 -12.69 7.89
CA CYS A 24 1.02 -12.85 9.19
C CYS A 24 1.88 -12.27 10.31
N GLN A 25 3.18 -12.56 10.33
CA GLN A 25 4.12 -12.03 11.32
C GLN A 25 4.24 -10.51 11.23
N ALA A 26 4.37 -9.96 10.03
CA ALA A 26 4.44 -8.50 9.82
C ALA A 26 3.18 -7.80 10.33
N LEU A 27 2.00 -8.36 10.03
CA LEU A 27 0.72 -7.79 10.46
C LEU A 27 0.54 -7.88 11.97
N ASN A 28 0.95 -8.99 12.58
CA ASN A 28 0.85 -9.17 14.03
C ASN A 28 1.82 -8.23 14.75
N ALA A 29 3.06 -8.13 14.26
CA ALA A 29 4.07 -7.21 14.80
C ALA A 29 3.63 -5.74 14.69
N TRP A 30 2.97 -5.35 13.59
CA TRP A 30 2.38 -4.02 13.45
C TRP A 30 1.31 -3.73 14.50
N LYS A 31 0.39 -4.67 14.74
CA LYS A 31 -0.70 -4.49 15.72
C LYS A 31 -0.22 -4.41 17.16
N THR A 32 0.78 -5.21 17.50
CA THR A 32 1.33 -5.26 18.87
C THR A 32 2.43 -4.22 19.09
N GLY A 33 3.02 -3.72 18.01
CA GLY A 33 4.07 -2.71 18.02
C GLY A 33 3.49 -1.30 18.08
N GLY A 34 4.05 -0.46 18.96
CA GLY A 34 3.58 0.91 19.16
C GLY A 34 4.08 1.93 18.12
N GLY A 35 4.40 1.51 16.90
CA GLY A 35 4.98 2.41 15.89
C GLY A 35 5.75 1.68 14.80
N ASP A 36 7.07 1.85 14.77
CA ASP A 36 7.91 1.44 13.64
C ASP A 36 8.04 -0.08 13.48
N LEU A 37 8.01 -0.53 12.23
CA LEU A 37 8.18 -1.93 11.86
C LEU A 37 9.27 -2.05 10.79
N VAL A 38 10.22 -2.96 11.02
CA VAL A 38 11.22 -3.31 10.01
C VAL A 38 10.97 -4.74 9.53
N LEU A 39 10.73 -4.88 8.23
CA LEU A 39 10.43 -6.16 7.59
C LEU A 39 11.59 -6.65 6.73
N TYR A 40 12.25 -7.72 7.16
CA TYR A 40 13.35 -8.35 6.42
C TYR A 40 12.89 -9.67 5.79
N SER A 41 12.95 -9.78 4.46
CA SER A 41 12.80 -11.07 3.77
C SER A 41 13.34 -11.02 2.33
N PRO A 42 13.62 -12.18 1.69
CA PRO A 42 14.10 -12.26 0.29
C PRO A 42 13.10 -11.70 -0.74
N THR A 43 13.55 -11.20 -1.88
CA THR A 43 12.64 -10.75 -2.97
C THR A 43 11.69 -11.87 -3.43
N GLY A 44 10.50 -11.50 -3.95
CA GLY A 44 9.50 -12.47 -4.41
C GLY A 44 8.63 -13.11 -3.33
N THR A 45 8.86 -12.84 -2.04
CA THR A 45 8.11 -13.44 -0.91
C THR A 45 6.79 -12.74 -0.57
N GLY A 46 6.36 -11.74 -1.35
CA GLY A 46 5.13 -10.99 -1.10
C GLY A 46 5.26 -9.90 -0.04
N LYS A 47 6.45 -9.29 0.13
CA LYS A 47 6.67 -8.14 1.03
C LYS A 47 5.76 -6.95 0.75
N THR A 48 5.50 -6.67 -0.54
CA THR A 48 4.69 -5.51 -0.93
C THR A 48 3.29 -5.61 -0.36
N LEU A 49 2.70 -6.81 -0.41
CA LEU A 49 1.43 -7.08 0.24
C LEU A 49 1.55 -6.94 1.76
N ALA A 50 2.58 -7.52 2.38
CA ALA A 50 2.77 -7.45 3.83
C ALA A 50 2.77 -6.01 4.36
N PHE A 51 3.54 -5.10 3.76
CA PHE A 51 3.54 -3.72 4.21
C PHE A 51 2.26 -2.97 3.82
N ALA A 52 1.66 -3.27 2.65
CA ALA A 52 0.40 -2.65 2.25
C ALA A 52 -0.72 -2.94 3.27
N LEU A 53 -0.77 -4.17 3.79
CA LEU A 53 -1.70 -4.54 4.88
C LEU A 53 -1.49 -3.67 6.12
N CYS A 54 -0.24 -3.52 6.58
CA CYS A 54 0.09 -2.70 7.74
C CYS A 54 -0.25 -1.22 7.48
N LEU A 55 0.12 -0.69 6.31
CA LEU A 55 -0.16 0.68 5.90
C LEU A 55 -1.66 0.98 5.94
N LEU A 56 -2.49 0.14 5.31
CA LEU A 56 -3.95 0.34 5.24
C LEU A 56 -4.66 0.19 6.59
N GLN A 57 -4.07 -0.55 7.53
CA GLN A 57 -4.54 -0.56 8.92
C GLN A 57 -4.22 0.75 9.65
N ALA A 58 -3.12 1.42 9.29
CA ALA A 58 -2.73 2.71 9.88
C ALA A 58 -3.58 3.88 9.38
N LEU A 59 -4.10 3.81 8.15
CA LEU A 59 -4.84 4.91 7.54
C LEU A 59 -6.20 5.16 8.22
N LYS A 60 -6.51 6.44 8.38
CA LYS A 60 -7.88 6.89 8.70
C LYS A 60 -8.78 6.68 7.48
N PRO A 61 -10.12 6.77 7.62
CA PRO A 61 -11.02 6.69 6.47
C PRO A 61 -10.64 7.69 5.36
N PRO A 62 -10.99 7.41 4.08
CA PRO A 62 -10.71 8.32 2.97
C PRO A 62 -11.28 9.72 3.24
N MET A 63 -10.43 10.73 3.19
CA MET A 63 -10.79 12.11 3.56
C MET A 63 -10.26 13.15 2.57
N GLN A 64 -9.74 12.73 1.41
CA GLN A 64 -9.10 13.61 0.42
C GLN A 64 -8.02 14.50 1.06
N GLN A 65 -7.28 13.92 2.00
CA GLN A 65 -6.15 14.53 2.70
C GLN A 65 -4.99 13.57 2.61
N PHE A 66 -3.78 14.10 2.54
CA PHE A 66 -2.57 13.28 2.51
C PHE A 66 -2.39 12.51 3.82
N GLN A 67 -2.17 11.20 3.73
CA GLN A 67 -2.04 10.32 4.90
C GLN A 67 -0.79 9.45 4.87
N ALA A 68 -0.27 9.10 3.69
CA ALA A 68 0.87 8.20 3.56
C ALA A 68 1.77 8.50 2.37
N PHE A 69 3.05 8.16 2.55
CA PHE A 69 4.09 8.25 1.53
C PHE A 69 4.81 6.91 1.39
N VAL A 70 4.97 6.41 0.18
CA VAL A 70 5.69 5.17 -0.11
C VAL A 70 6.84 5.44 -1.06
N LEU A 71 8.07 5.29 -0.56
CA LEU A 71 9.28 5.45 -1.36
C LEU A 71 9.76 4.12 -1.92
N SER A 72 10.14 4.12 -3.19
CA SER A 72 10.74 2.96 -3.87
C SER A 72 11.94 3.40 -4.71
N PRO A 73 12.96 2.54 -4.88
CA PRO A 73 14.23 2.93 -5.50
C PRO A 73 14.20 2.95 -7.03
N SER A 74 13.14 2.42 -7.66
CA SER A 74 12.99 2.44 -9.13
C SER A 74 11.55 2.70 -9.55
N ARG A 75 11.38 3.15 -10.79
CA ARG A 75 10.07 3.38 -11.42
C ARG A 75 9.21 2.11 -11.43
N GLU A 76 9.80 0.98 -11.78
CA GLU A 76 9.12 -0.30 -11.88
C GLU A 76 8.53 -0.70 -10.52
N LEU A 77 9.29 -0.49 -9.44
CA LEU A 77 8.83 -0.79 -8.08
C LEU A 77 7.74 0.19 -7.60
N VAL A 78 7.83 1.48 -7.96
CA VAL A 78 6.74 2.43 -7.70
C VAL A 78 5.46 1.97 -8.39
N MET A 79 5.53 1.60 -9.67
CA MET A 79 4.37 1.16 -10.44
C MET A 79 3.77 -0.14 -9.88
N GLN A 80 4.60 -1.13 -9.56
CA GLN A 80 4.15 -2.39 -8.95
C GLN A 80 3.49 -2.17 -7.59
N THR A 81 4.06 -1.28 -6.78
CA THR A 81 3.51 -0.93 -5.47
C THR A 81 2.17 -0.22 -5.60
N ALA A 82 2.08 0.76 -6.50
CA ALA A 82 0.85 1.51 -6.74
C ALA A 82 -0.28 0.61 -7.26
N GLU A 83 0.03 -0.38 -8.08
CA GLU A 83 -0.95 -1.36 -8.57
C GLU A 83 -1.56 -2.16 -7.41
N ILE A 84 -0.72 -2.70 -6.52
CA ILE A 84 -1.16 -3.42 -5.32
C ILE A 84 -2.00 -2.50 -4.42
N LEU A 85 -1.54 -1.27 -4.18
CA LEU A 85 -2.27 -0.32 -3.34
C LEU A 85 -3.61 0.08 -3.95
N ARG A 86 -3.72 0.28 -5.26
CA ARG A 86 -5.01 0.58 -5.92
C ARG A 86 -6.02 -0.57 -5.79
N GLN A 87 -5.54 -1.80 -5.79
CA GLN A 87 -6.40 -2.95 -5.57
C GLN A 87 -6.90 -3.02 -4.12
N LEU A 88 -6.10 -2.63 -3.13
CA LEU A 88 -6.45 -2.83 -1.71
C LEU A 88 -6.99 -1.59 -0.99
N ALA A 89 -6.58 -0.39 -1.42
CA ALA A 89 -6.94 0.89 -0.82
C ALA A 89 -8.26 1.40 -1.40
N ASP A 90 -9.32 0.60 -1.25
CA ASP A 90 -10.63 0.93 -1.82
C ASP A 90 -11.17 2.26 -1.27
N GLY A 91 -11.54 3.17 -2.17
CA GLY A 91 -11.96 4.54 -1.83
C GLY A 91 -10.85 5.54 -1.53
N TYR A 92 -9.58 5.11 -1.44
CA TYR A 92 -8.43 6.00 -1.27
C TYR A 92 -7.87 6.42 -2.63
N LYS A 93 -7.41 7.66 -2.74
CA LYS A 93 -6.70 8.13 -3.93
C LYS A 93 -5.21 7.80 -3.84
N VAL A 94 -4.74 6.91 -4.71
CA VAL A 94 -3.33 6.50 -4.84
C VAL A 94 -2.70 7.13 -6.08
N THR A 95 -1.72 8.01 -5.89
CA THR A 95 -1.03 8.72 -6.98
C THR A 95 0.47 8.40 -6.99
N PRO A 96 0.95 7.51 -7.88
CA PRO A 96 2.37 7.29 -8.05
C PRO A 96 3.05 8.45 -8.77
N CYS A 97 4.26 8.81 -8.32
CA CYS A 97 5.14 9.78 -8.98
C CYS A 97 6.49 9.13 -9.27
N TYR A 98 7.05 9.35 -10.47
CA TYR A 98 8.34 8.77 -10.85
C TYR A 98 8.97 9.47 -12.04
N GLY A 99 10.30 9.40 -12.12
CA GLY A 99 11.06 9.98 -13.23
C GLY A 99 10.65 9.42 -14.59
N GLY A 100 10.60 10.30 -15.60
CA GLY A 100 10.19 9.96 -16.97
C GLY A 100 8.67 9.92 -17.19
N HIS A 101 7.86 10.24 -16.18
CA HIS A 101 6.45 10.58 -16.36
C HIS A 101 6.30 12.06 -16.76
N ALA A 102 5.27 12.38 -17.53
CA ALA A 102 5.04 13.76 -17.95
C ALA A 102 4.61 14.59 -16.74
N VAL A 103 5.32 15.68 -16.49
CA VAL A 103 5.03 16.59 -15.36
C VAL A 103 3.60 17.13 -15.40
N ALA A 104 3.03 17.30 -16.60
CA ALA A 104 1.65 17.72 -16.76
C ALA A 104 0.65 16.69 -16.18
N ASP A 105 0.89 15.40 -16.40
CA ASP A 105 0.04 14.32 -15.91
C ASP A 105 0.15 14.17 -14.38
N GLU A 106 1.35 14.34 -13.81
CA GLU A 106 1.57 14.37 -12.37
C GLU A 106 0.83 15.55 -11.72
N LYS A 107 0.95 16.75 -12.30
CA LYS A 107 0.24 17.94 -11.81
C LYS A 107 -1.28 17.77 -11.84
N ALA A 108 -1.81 17.22 -12.94
CA ALA A 108 -3.24 16.91 -13.04
C ALA A 108 -3.66 15.90 -11.97
N SER A 109 -2.87 14.83 -11.78
CA SER A 109 -3.11 13.80 -10.78
C SER A 109 -3.02 14.32 -9.35
N LEU A 110 -2.28 15.39 -9.09
CA LEU A 110 -2.15 16.03 -7.77
C LEU A 110 -3.15 17.16 -7.52
N THR A 111 -3.98 17.53 -8.52
CA THR A 111 -4.97 18.61 -8.37
C THR A 111 -6.05 18.26 -7.34
N VAL A 112 -6.44 16.99 -7.27
CA VAL A 112 -7.19 16.45 -6.12
C VAL A 112 -6.17 15.83 -5.18
N THR A 113 -6.16 16.25 -3.92
CA THR A 113 -5.21 15.75 -2.90
C THR A 113 -5.27 14.22 -2.80
N PRO A 114 -4.17 13.50 -3.05
CA PRO A 114 -4.12 12.06 -2.86
C PRO A 114 -4.07 11.71 -1.37
N ASP A 115 -4.62 10.54 -1.01
CA ASP A 115 -4.46 9.98 0.33
C ASP A 115 -3.10 9.29 0.48
N ILE A 116 -2.63 8.64 -0.60
CA ILE A 116 -1.36 7.91 -0.67
C ILE A 116 -0.57 8.37 -1.90
N VAL A 117 0.70 8.69 -1.69
CA VAL A 117 1.67 8.98 -2.77
C VAL A 117 2.75 7.91 -2.77
#